data_AF-R0IZA6-F1
#
_entry.id   AF-R0IZA6-F1
#
_cell.length_a   1.000
_cell.length_b   1.000
_cell.length_c   1.000
_cell.angle_alpha   90.00
_cell.angle_beta   90.00
_cell.angle_gamma   90.00
#
_symmetry.space_group_name_H-M   'P 1'
#
loop_
_entity.id
_entity.type
_entity.pdbx_description
1 polymer ?
#
loop_
_entity_poly.entity_id
_entity_poly.type
_entity_poly.pdbx_seq_one_letter_code
_entity_poly.pdbx_strand_id
1 'polypeptide(L)'
;MATCKSVLRACAPTWQAPCLLPRTQCRFESTTRRHRKLLALPEAPSYTADSSSPTLVFNPPSSAPNVYHTPVKFLPKTDKRRQLHAAAQQHAYQVAHARQTSPVAAPGTPLHTHSHLPPRPTAALPPPVRQPYEKTYHLSEADVAEIRRLRSEDPDTWTRVKLAEKFGCSQFFVGLIAKNPEKAERVAREHEEMRQKWGQRRREAREDRARRKVLWGRDA
;
A
#
# COMPACT_ATOMS: atom_id res chain seq x y z
N MET A 1 -20.03 -47.92 32.22
CA MET A 1 -21.08 -47.35 33.07
C MET A 1 -21.42 -45.94 32.57
N ALA A 2 -22.46 -45.83 31.74
CA ALA A 2 -23.30 -44.63 31.54
C ALA A 2 -24.24 -44.91 30.35
N THR A 3 -25.39 -45.52 30.62
CA THR A 3 -26.44 -45.78 29.62
C THR A 3 -27.34 -44.54 29.54
N CYS A 4 -27.24 -43.75 28.47
CA CYS A 4 -28.17 -42.66 28.21
C CYS A 4 -29.48 -43.22 27.64
N LYS A 5 -30.55 -43.13 28.45
CA LYS A 5 -31.91 -43.49 28.07
C LYS A 5 -32.50 -42.42 27.14
N SER A 6 -32.97 -42.82 25.96
CA SER A 6 -33.75 -41.96 25.07
C SER A 6 -35.16 -41.77 25.64
N VAL A 7 -35.47 -40.58 26.15
CA VAL A 7 -36.83 -40.23 26.56
C VAL A 7 -37.61 -39.84 25.29
N LEU A 8 -38.46 -40.74 24.81
CA LEU A 8 -39.44 -40.43 23.78
C LEU A 8 -40.52 -39.52 24.39
N ARG A 9 -40.46 -38.23 24.09
CA ARG A 9 -41.54 -37.29 24.37
C ARG A 9 -42.62 -37.49 23.31
N ALA A 10 -43.64 -38.29 23.62
CA ALA A 10 -44.86 -38.34 22.83
C ALA A 10 -45.65 -37.05 23.08
N CYS A 11 -45.49 -36.04 22.22
CA CYS A 11 -46.41 -34.91 22.18
C CYS A 11 -47.70 -35.39 21.51
N ALA A 12 -48.81 -35.34 22.24
CA ALA A 12 -50.14 -35.55 21.66
C ALA A 12 -50.34 -34.59 20.47
N PRO A 13 -50.96 -35.02 19.36
CA PRO A 13 -51.25 -34.12 18.27
C PRO A 13 -52.34 -33.17 18.75
N THR A 14 -51.97 -31.96 19.14
CA THR A 14 -52.93 -30.85 19.21
C THR A 14 -53.38 -30.60 17.78
N TRP A 15 -54.59 -31.06 17.44
CA TRP A 15 -55.25 -30.71 16.19
C TRP A 15 -55.52 -29.21 16.23
N GLN A 16 -54.59 -28.43 15.69
CA GLN A 16 -54.81 -27.03 15.42
C GLN A 16 -55.84 -26.95 14.30
N ALA A 17 -56.97 -26.28 14.56
CA ALA A 17 -57.96 -26.01 13.53
C ALA A 17 -57.28 -25.36 12.31
N PRO A 18 -57.67 -25.70 11.06
CA PRO A 18 -57.08 -25.11 9.87
C PRO A 18 -57.40 -23.62 9.86
N CYS A 19 -56.39 -22.81 10.23
CA CYS A 19 -56.45 -21.37 10.08
C CYS A 19 -56.45 -21.05 8.57
N LEU A 20 -57.56 -20.48 8.08
CA LEU A 20 -57.72 -20.03 6.68
C LEU A 20 -57.01 -18.70 6.39
N LEU A 21 -56.33 -18.11 7.38
CA LEU A 21 -55.48 -16.95 7.12
C LEU A 21 -54.22 -17.43 6.41
N PRO A 22 -53.78 -16.77 5.32
CA PRO A 22 -52.56 -17.12 4.64
C PRO A 22 -51.43 -17.07 5.67
N ARG A 23 -50.78 -18.22 5.91
CA ARG A 23 -49.59 -18.32 6.75
C ARG A 23 -48.55 -17.41 6.08
N THR A 24 -48.46 -16.16 6.51
CA THR A 24 -47.40 -15.24 6.10
C THR A 24 -46.12 -15.81 6.68
N GLN A 25 -45.47 -16.70 5.92
CA GLN A 25 -44.12 -17.12 6.22
C GLN A 25 -43.26 -15.87 6.06
N CYS A 26 -43.11 -15.10 7.14
CA CYS A 26 -42.15 -14.02 7.20
C CYS A 26 -40.79 -14.64 6.85
N ARG A 27 -40.24 -14.26 5.69
CA ARG A 27 -39.01 -14.82 5.15
C ARG A 27 -37.84 -14.27 5.97
N PHE A 28 -37.53 -14.88 7.11
CA PHE A 28 -36.37 -14.48 7.91
C PHE A 28 -35.06 -14.93 7.24
N GLU A 29 -34.05 -14.07 7.24
CA GLU A 29 -32.71 -14.36 6.72
C GLU A 29 -31.88 -15.29 7.63
N SER A 30 -32.49 -15.82 8.69
CA SER A 30 -31.83 -16.53 9.80
C SER A 30 -31.15 -17.85 9.47
N THR A 31 -31.16 -18.29 8.20
CA THR A 31 -30.52 -19.56 7.82
C THR A 31 -29.20 -19.30 7.10
N THR A 32 -28.15 -20.00 7.53
CA THR A 32 -26.79 -19.93 6.95
C THR A 32 -26.80 -20.12 5.42
N ARG A 33 -27.69 -20.97 4.89
CA ARG A 33 -27.85 -21.19 3.44
C ARG A 33 -28.29 -19.93 2.70
N ARG A 34 -29.23 -19.16 3.24
CA ARG A 34 -29.71 -17.91 2.63
C ARG A 34 -28.61 -16.86 2.66
N HIS A 35 -27.96 -16.71 3.81
CA HIS A 35 -26.86 -15.77 3.97
C HIS A 35 -25.69 -16.07 3.01
N ARG A 36 -25.29 -17.35 2.88
CA ARG A 36 -24.25 -17.78 1.92
C ARG A 36 -24.64 -17.49 0.46
N LYS A 37 -25.92 -17.69 0.09
CA LYS A 37 -26.39 -17.41 -1.26
C LYS A 37 -26.39 -15.91 -1.57
N LEU A 38 -26.77 -15.07 -0.60
CA LEU A 38 -26.77 -13.62 -0.76
C LEU A 38 -25.35 -13.04 -0.84
N LEU A 39 -24.38 -13.61 -0.10
CA LEU A 39 -22.98 -13.20 -0.11
C LEU A 39 -22.11 -13.90 -1.17
N ALA A 40 -22.70 -14.69 -2.06
CA ALA A 40 -21.94 -15.39 -3.09
C ALA A 40 -21.44 -14.41 -4.15
N LEU A 41 -20.11 -14.36 -4.33
CA LEU A 41 -19.46 -13.59 -5.38
C LEU A 41 -19.13 -14.52 -6.57
N PRO A 42 -19.26 -14.04 -7.82
CA PRO A 42 -18.84 -14.81 -8.98
C PRO A 42 -17.32 -14.98 -8.99
N GLU A 43 -16.86 -16.07 -9.61
CA GLU A 43 -15.44 -16.30 -9.86
C GLU A 43 -14.89 -15.32 -10.90
N ALA A 44 -13.57 -15.14 -10.94
CA ALA A 44 -12.96 -14.31 -11.96
C ALA A 44 -13.15 -14.95 -13.35
N PRO A 45 -13.36 -14.16 -14.41
CA PRO A 45 -13.64 -14.68 -15.75
C PRO A 45 -12.51 -15.53 -16.33
N SER A 46 -11.29 -15.43 -15.81
CA SER A 46 -10.17 -16.28 -16.22
C SER A 46 -10.28 -17.74 -15.73
N TYR A 47 -11.22 -18.06 -14.83
CA TYR A 47 -11.49 -19.42 -14.36
C TYR A 47 -12.64 -20.12 -15.11
N THR A 48 -13.40 -19.39 -15.94
CA THR A 48 -14.40 -20.01 -16.81
C THR A 48 -13.72 -20.58 -18.04
N ALA A 49 -13.75 -21.91 -18.19
CA ALA A 49 -13.08 -22.58 -19.31
C ALA A 49 -13.86 -22.38 -20.63
N ASP A 50 -13.18 -21.85 -21.64
CA ASP A 50 -13.74 -21.71 -23.00
C ASP A 50 -13.59 -22.99 -23.84
N SER A 51 -12.68 -23.90 -23.44
CA SER A 51 -12.37 -25.14 -24.18
C SER A 51 -12.32 -26.35 -23.25
N SER A 52 -12.58 -27.54 -23.80
CA SER A 52 -12.57 -28.79 -23.04
C SER A 52 -11.17 -29.38 -22.82
N SER A 53 -10.17 -28.95 -23.60
CA SER A 53 -8.78 -29.43 -23.50
C SER A 53 -8.00 -28.71 -22.39
N PRO A 54 -7.16 -29.43 -21.61
CA PRO A 54 -6.35 -28.82 -20.57
C PRO A 54 -5.32 -27.86 -21.17
N THR A 55 -5.36 -26.60 -20.76
CA THR A 55 -4.43 -25.54 -21.21
C THR A 55 -3.86 -24.79 -20.00
N LEU A 56 -2.60 -24.36 -20.09
CA LEU A 56 -1.98 -23.50 -19.08
C LEU A 56 -2.35 -22.04 -19.33
N VAL A 57 -3.14 -21.45 -18.43
CA VAL A 57 -3.56 -20.04 -18.50
C VAL A 57 -2.69 -19.18 -17.59
N PHE A 58 -2.11 -18.11 -18.13
CA PHE A 58 -1.39 -17.12 -17.33
C PHE A 58 -2.37 -16.07 -16.79
N ASN A 59 -2.64 -16.11 -15.48
CA ASN A 59 -3.60 -15.26 -14.79
C ASN A 59 -2.89 -14.40 -13.72
N PRO A 60 -2.24 -13.28 -14.09
CA PRO A 60 -1.57 -12.43 -13.11
C PRO A 60 -2.60 -11.80 -12.16
N PRO A 61 -2.51 -12.01 -10.84
CA PRO A 61 -3.51 -11.51 -9.90
C PRO A 61 -3.42 -9.98 -9.76
N SER A 62 -4.55 -9.34 -9.52
CA SER A 62 -4.67 -7.90 -9.22
C SER A 62 -4.36 -7.58 -7.75
N SER A 63 -3.32 -8.20 -7.19
CA SER A 63 -2.89 -8.05 -5.80
C SER A 63 -1.44 -7.58 -5.71
N ALA A 64 -1.05 -7.09 -4.53
CA ALA A 64 0.35 -6.74 -4.27
C ALA A 64 1.24 -8.01 -4.29
N PRO A 65 2.45 -7.93 -4.89
CA PRO A 65 3.37 -9.06 -4.89
C PRO A 65 3.89 -9.34 -3.47
N ASN A 66 4.14 -10.61 -3.20
CA ASN A 66 4.87 -11.06 -2.00
C ASN A 66 6.38 -10.77 -2.12
N VAL A 67 7.07 -10.64 -0.98
CA VAL A 67 8.53 -10.45 -0.85
C VAL A 67 9.33 -11.54 -1.58
N TYR A 68 8.81 -12.77 -1.64
CA TYR A 68 9.46 -13.88 -2.35
C TYR A 68 9.44 -13.75 -3.87
N HIS A 69 8.63 -12.85 -4.44
CA HIS A 69 8.71 -12.50 -5.86
C HIS A 69 9.86 -11.51 -6.09
N THR A 70 11.08 -12.02 -6.02
CA THR A 70 12.31 -11.22 -6.13
C THR A 70 12.44 -10.60 -7.52
N PRO A 71 12.55 -9.27 -7.65
CA PRO A 71 12.76 -8.63 -8.94
C PRO A 71 14.14 -8.99 -9.51
N VAL A 72 14.24 -8.98 -10.84
CA VAL A 72 15.46 -9.36 -11.60
C VAL A 72 16.72 -8.66 -11.09
N LYS A 73 16.62 -7.41 -10.63
CA LYS A 73 17.75 -6.62 -10.13
C LYS A 73 18.39 -7.21 -8.87
N PHE A 74 17.65 -7.99 -8.08
CA PHE A 74 18.13 -8.62 -6.85
C PHE A 74 18.55 -10.08 -7.04
N LEU A 75 18.31 -10.66 -8.22
CA LEU A 75 18.79 -12.01 -8.52
C LEU A 75 20.29 -12.01 -8.82
N PRO A 76 21.04 -13.03 -8.36
CA PRO A 76 22.41 -13.25 -8.79
C PRO A 76 22.51 -13.36 -10.32
N LYS A 77 23.63 -12.92 -10.90
CA LYS A 77 23.85 -12.97 -12.36
C LYS A 77 23.79 -14.41 -12.91
N THR A 78 24.14 -15.41 -12.10
CA THR A 78 24.15 -16.84 -12.44
C THR A 78 22.76 -17.50 -12.39
N ASP A 79 21.75 -16.85 -11.81
CA ASP A 79 20.42 -17.44 -11.64
C ASP A 79 19.67 -17.50 -12.98
N LYS A 80 19.25 -18.69 -13.41
CA LYS A 80 18.50 -18.93 -14.65
C LYS A 80 17.16 -18.20 -14.68
N ARG A 81 16.54 -17.96 -13.51
CA ARG A 81 15.26 -17.23 -13.40
C ARG A 81 15.34 -15.82 -13.98
N ARG A 82 16.54 -15.23 -14.05
CA ARG A 82 16.77 -13.93 -14.68
C ARG A 82 16.33 -13.90 -16.15
N GLN A 83 16.60 -14.97 -16.91
CA GLN A 83 16.18 -15.08 -18.31
C GLN A 83 14.66 -15.24 -18.43
N LEU A 84 14.07 -16.09 -17.58
CA LEU A 84 12.62 -16.33 -17.56
C LEU A 84 11.83 -15.06 -17.22
N HIS A 85 12.25 -14.32 -16.19
CA HIS A 85 11.59 -13.06 -15.81
C HIS A 85 11.73 -11.99 -16.90
N ALA A 86 12.89 -11.89 -17.56
CA ALA A 86 13.08 -10.95 -18.66
C ALA A 86 12.15 -11.27 -19.85
N ALA A 87 12.05 -12.55 -20.23
CA ALA A 87 11.14 -13.00 -21.29
C ALA A 87 9.67 -12.74 -20.93
N ALA A 88 9.27 -13.03 -19.68
CA ALA A 88 7.91 -12.78 -19.21
C ALA A 88 7.55 -11.28 -19.20
N GLN A 89 8.49 -10.41 -18.79
CA GLN A 89 8.31 -8.95 -18.85
C GLN A 89 8.14 -8.46 -20.29
N GLN A 90 8.99 -8.93 -21.22
CA GLN A 90 8.88 -8.59 -22.63
C GLN A 90 7.53 -9.00 -23.22
N HIS A 91 7.07 -10.22 -22.93
CA HIS A 91 5.76 -10.70 -23.34
C HIS A 91 4.62 -9.84 -22.77
N ALA A 92 4.65 -9.52 -21.47
CA ALA A 92 3.64 -8.67 -20.84
C ALA A 92 3.60 -7.26 -21.46
N TYR A 93 4.76 -6.66 -21.78
CA TYR A 93 4.81 -5.38 -22.49
C TYR A 93 4.23 -5.49 -23.89
N GLN A 94 4.59 -6.51 -24.67
CA GLN A 94 4.06 -6.72 -26.01
C GLN A 94 2.54 -6.88 -26.00
N VAL A 95 2.00 -7.70 -25.10
CA VAL A 95 0.55 -7.90 -24.92
C VAL A 95 -0.14 -6.60 -24.50
N ALA A 96 0.40 -5.88 -23.52
CA ALA A 96 -0.18 -4.60 -23.09
C ALA A 96 -0.13 -3.51 -24.17
N HIS A 97 0.85 -3.58 -25.07
CA HIS A 97 0.96 -2.66 -26.20
C HIS A 97 0.15 -3.10 -27.43
N ALA A 98 -0.29 -4.36 -27.52
CA ALA A 98 -1.10 -4.86 -28.61
C ALA A 98 -2.48 -4.19 -28.61
N ARG A 99 -2.86 -3.58 -29.74
CA ARG A 99 -4.16 -2.92 -29.94
C ARG A 99 -5.25 -3.96 -30.23
N GLN A 100 -5.55 -4.84 -29.29
CA GLN A 100 -6.74 -5.68 -29.40
C GLN A 100 -7.84 -5.10 -28.53
N THR A 101 -8.61 -4.17 -29.09
CA THR A 101 -9.99 -3.96 -28.61
C THR A 101 -10.79 -5.18 -29.05
N SER A 102 -11.60 -5.77 -28.17
CA SER A 102 -12.51 -6.83 -28.61
C SER A 102 -13.36 -6.29 -29.77
N PRO A 103 -13.71 -7.10 -30.79
CA PRO A 103 -14.56 -6.64 -31.90
C PRO A 103 -15.89 -6.05 -31.40
N VAL A 104 -16.36 -6.55 -30.25
CA VAL A 104 -17.56 -6.13 -29.54
C VAL A 104 -17.47 -4.70 -28.98
N ALA A 105 -16.26 -4.22 -28.70
CA ALA A 105 -15.99 -2.87 -28.16
C ALA A 105 -15.31 -1.94 -29.17
N ALA A 106 -15.38 -2.26 -30.47
CA ALA A 106 -14.81 -1.41 -31.52
C ALA A 106 -15.53 -0.05 -31.61
N PRO A 107 -14.82 1.05 -31.95
CA PRO A 107 -15.43 2.35 -32.16
C PRO A 107 -16.55 2.27 -33.21
N GLY A 108 -17.76 2.68 -32.82
CA GLY A 108 -18.98 2.60 -33.65
C GLY A 108 -19.95 1.48 -33.28
N THR A 109 -19.63 0.63 -32.30
CA THR A 109 -20.56 -0.39 -31.76
C THR A 109 -21.37 0.16 -30.57
N PRO A 110 -22.59 -0.35 -30.29
CA PRO A 110 -23.41 0.12 -29.15
C PRO A 110 -22.79 -0.17 -27.78
N LEU A 111 -21.79 -1.06 -27.71
CA LEU A 111 -21.00 -1.37 -26.51
C LEU A 111 -19.67 -0.62 -26.46
N HIS A 112 -19.44 0.31 -27.40
CA HIS A 112 -18.28 1.21 -27.37
C HIS A 112 -18.43 2.20 -26.20
N THR A 113 -17.90 1.80 -25.04
CA THR A 113 -17.69 2.68 -23.90
C THR A 113 -16.26 3.22 -23.93
N HIS A 114 -16.07 4.48 -23.53
CA HIS A 114 -14.72 4.99 -23.26
C HIS A 114 -14.13 4.14 -22.14
N SER A 115 -13.17 3.29 -22.46
CA SER A 115 -12.59 2.37 -21.49
C SER A 115 -12.01 3.17 -20.31
N HIS A 116 -12.55 2.98 -19.11
CA HIS A 116 -11.88 3.35 -17.85
C HIS A 116 -10.68 2.43 -17.55
N LEU A 117 -10.31 1.57 -18.51
CA LEU A 117 -9.08 0.80 -18.46
C LEU A 117 -7.90 1.78 -18.31
N PRO A 118 -6.87 1.40 -17.53
CA PRO A 118 -5.71 2.24 -17.37
C PRO A 118 -5.16 2.63 -18.75
N PRO A 119 -4.73 3.89 -18.93
CA PRO A 119 -4.16 4.33 -20.19
C PRO A 119 -3.02 3.38 -20.57
N ARG A 120 -2.91 3.10 -21.88
CA ARG A 120 -1.86 2.23 -22.44
C ARG A 120 -0.53 2.57 -21.75
N PRO A 121 0.19 1.57 -21.20
CA PRO A 121 1.44 1.84 -20.50
C PRO A 121 2.34 2.60 -21.47
N THR A 122 2.60 3.87 -21.18
CA THR A 122 3.56 4.66 -21.93
C THR A 122 4.94 4.30 -21.38
N ALA A 123 5.99 4.36 -22.20
CA ALA A 123 7.36 4.14 -21.70
C ALA A 123 7.77 5.15 -20.60
N ALA A 124 7.00 6.22 -20.44
CA ALA A 124 7.17 7.20 -19.37
C ALA A 124 6.82 6.59 -18.01
N LEU A 125 7.76 6.73 -17.07
CA LEU A 125 7.54 6.42 -15.67
C LEU A 125 6.46 7.35 -15.07
N PRO A 126 5.73 6.91 -14.03
CA PRO A 126 4.83 7.80 -13.30
C PRO A 126 5.60 9.00 -12.72
N PRO A 127 4.92 10.13 -12.47
CA PRO A 127 5.56 11.31 -11.92
C PRO A 127 6.23 10.98 -10.57
N PRO A 128 7.47 11.41 -10.35
CA PRO A 128 8.17 11.09 -9.12
C PRO A 128 7.57 11.85 -7.93
N VAL A 129 7.34 11.15 -6.81
CA VAL A 129 6.82 11.76 -5.57
C VAL A 129 7.78 12.84 -5.04
N ARG A 130 9.09 12.60 -5.17
CA ARG A 130 10.15 13.56 -4.86
C ARG A 130 10.86 13.95 -6.15
N GLN A 131 10.99 15.25 -6.40
CA GLN A 131 11.75 15.73 -7.55
C GLN A 131 13.20 15.24 -7.50
N PRO A 132 13.73 14.70 -8.61
CA PRO A 132 15.13 14.30 -8.69
C PRO A 132 16.00 15.54 -8.51
N TYR A 133 17.05 15.42 -7.71
CA TYR A 133 18.02 16.47 -7.48
C TYR A 133 19.42 15.88 -7.62
N GLU A 134 20.34 16.66 -8.18
CA GLU A 134 21.74 16.27 -8.33
C GLU A 134 22.52 16.60 -7.05
N LYS A 135 23.47 15.72 -6.70
CA LYS A 135 24.34 15.93 -5.54
C LYS A 135 25.55 16.75 -5.98
N THR A 136 25.71 17.95 -5.41
CA THR A 136 26.85 18.83 -5.65
C THR A 136 27.94 18.63 -4.59
N TYR A 137 29.19 18.63 -5.03
CA TYR A 137 30.39 18.42 -4.18
C TYR A 137 31.42 19.52 -4.46
N HIS A 138 30.98 20.78 -4.41
CA HIS A 138 31.78 21.95 -4.79
C HIS A 138 32.55 22.61 -3.62
N LEU A 139 32.33 22.15 -2.38
CA LEU A 139 32.95 22.75 -1.19
C LEU A 139 34.37 22.22 -0.97
N SER A 140 35.29 23.14 -0.68
CA SER A 140 36.65 22.82 -0.28
C SER A 140 36.79 22.58 1.22
N GLU A 141 37.93 22.05 1.66
CA GLU A 141 38.24 21.88 3.08
C GLU A 141 38.28 23.21 3.84
N ALA A 142 38.74 24.28 3.17
CA ALA A 142 38.77 25.63 3.73
C ALA A 142 37.35 26.15 4.02
N ASP A 143 36.40 25.92 3.10
CA ASP A 143 34.99 26.28 3.30
C ASP A 143 34.38 25.52 4.48
N VAL A 144 34.73 24.25 4.63
CA VAL A 144 34.27 23.42 5.75
C VAL A 144 34.83 23.94 7.08
N ALA A 145 36.10 24.35 7.13
CA ALA A 145 36.70 24.96 8.32
C ALA A 145 36.00 26.28 8.68
N GLU A 146 35.71 27.12 7.70
CA GLU A 146 34.99 28.38 7.90
C GLU A 146 33.56 28.16 8.40
N ILE A 147 32.84 27.17 7.86
CA ILE A 147 31.50 26.79 8.34
C ILE A 147 31.55 26.38 9.82
N ARG A 148 32.57 25.60 10.21
CA ARG A 148 32.74 25.18 11.61
C ARG A 148 33.01 26.38 12.50
N ARG A 149 33.93 27.26 12.08
CA ARG A 149 34.29 28.48 12.82
C ARG A 149 33.08 29.38 13.07
N LEU A 150 32.37 29.77 12.00
CA LEU A 150 31.21 30.66 12.10
C LEU A 150 30.11 30.09 13.00
N ARG A 151 29.94 28.77 13.00
CA ARG A 151 28.92 28.09 13.78
C ARG A 151 29.30 27.84 15.24
N SER A 152 30.60 27.74 15.54
CA SER A 152 31.10 27.72 16.92
C SER A 152 31.06 29.09 17.57
N GLU A 153 31.33 30.15 16.79
CA GLU A 153 31.29 31.54 17.26
C GLU A 153 29.86 31.95 17.63
N ASP A 154 28.96 32.04 16.64
CA ASP A 154 27.59 32.53 16.86
C ASP A 154 26.55 31.59 16.25
N PRO A 155 26.11 30.54 16.96
CA PRO A 155 25.16 29.55 16.44
C PRO A 155 23.75 30.11 16.20
N ASP A 156 23.43 31.27 16.79
CA ASP A 156 22.15 31.97 16.64
C ASP A 156 22.09 32.81 15.37
N THR A 157 23.17 33.52 15.04
CA THR A 157 23.31 34.26 13.77
C THR A 157 23.59 33.33 12.61
N TRP A 158 24.55 32.42 12.76
CA TRP A 158 24.99 31.47 11.74
C TRP A 158 24.21 30.15 11.85
N THR A 159 22.92 30.24 11.56
CA THR A 159 22.04 29.07 11.49
C THR A 159 22.39 28.16 10.30
N ARG A 160 21.91 26.91 10.35
CA ARG A 160 22.09 25.95 9.25
C ARG A 160 21.56 26.48 7.92
N VAL A 161 20.50 27.27 7.95
CA VAL A 161 19.86 27.87 6.77
C VAL A 161 20.79 28.92 6.17
N LYS A 162 21.26 29.87 6.99
CA LYS A 162 22.13 30.97 6.55
C LYS A 162 23.48 30.47 6.00
N LEU A 163 24.06 29.45 6.64
CA LEU A 163 25.29 28.83 6.16
C LEU A 163 25.08 28.05 4.86
N ALA A 164 23.94 27.34 4.74
CA ALA A 164 23.59 26.63 3.51
C ALA A 164 23.44 27.60 2.33
N GLU A 165 22.82 28.75 2.54
CA GLU A 165 22.68 29.81 1.53
C GLU A 165 24.04 30.44 1.18
N LYS A 166 24.85 30.79 2.19
CA LYS A 166 26.18 31.41 1.99
C LYS A 166 27.12 30.53 1.16
N PHE A 167 27.14 29.24 1.43
CA PHE A 167 28.04 28.28 0.76
C PHE A 167 27.36 27.47 -0.36
N GLY A 168 26.10 27.78 -0.68
CA GLY A 168 25.33 27.08 -1.73
C GLY A 168 25.24 25.56 -1.51
N CYS A 169 25.09 25.10 -0.27
CA CYS A 169 25.12 23.67 0.09
C CYS A 169 23.83 23.23 0.83
N SER A 170 23.69 21.93 1.09
CA SER A 170 22.51 21.42 1.80
C SER A 170 22.52 21.78 3.29
N GLN A 171 21.39 22.21 3.84
CA GLN A 171 21.22 22.41 5.30
C GLN A 171 21.51 21.14 6.11
N PHE A 172 21.32 19.96 5.51
CA PHE A 172 21.68 18.68 6.11
C PHE A 172 23.20 18.55 6.21
N PHE A 173 23.94 18.89 5.15
CA PHE A 173 25.40 18.87 5.12
C PHE A 173 26.00 19.76 6.21
N VAL A 174 25.51 20.99 6.36
CA VAL A 174 25.95 21.89 7.45
C VAL A 174 25.76 21.27 8.84
N GLY A 175 24.61 20.62 9.06
CA GLY A 175 24.31 19.92 10.32
C GLY A 175 25.20 18.70 10.57
N LEU A 176 25.77 18.12 9.52
CA LEU A 176 26.72 17.00 9.62
C LEU A 176 28.11 17.48 10.06
N ILE A 177 28.62 18.56 9.44
CA ILE A 177 30.01 19.02 9.64
C ILE A 177 30.21 19.91 10.87
N ALA A 178 29.17 20.63 11.29
CA ALA A 178 29.24 21.62 12.36
C ALA A 178 28.05 21.45 13.32
N LYS A 179 28.19 20.47 14.23
CA LYS A 179 27.19 20.21 15.28
C LYS A 179 27.37 21.20 16.43
N ASN A 180 26.28 21.67 17.00
CA ASN A 180 26.29 22.50 18.20
C ASN A 180 25.34 21.86 19.23
N PRO A 181 25.87 21.17 20.27
CA PRO A 181 25.06 20.44 21.24
C PRO A 181 24.29 21.39 22.17
N GLU A 182 24.91 22.48 22.62
CA GLU A 182 24.29 23.45 23.55
C GLU A 182 23.00 24.05 22.99
N LYS A 183 23.04 24.48 21.72
CA LYS A 183 21.85 24.97 21.03
C LYS A 183 20.82 23.87 20.79
N ALA A 184 21.27 22.64 20.52
CA ALA A 184 20.36 21.51 20.32
C ALA A 184 19.60 21.18 21.62
N GLU A 185 20.26 21.22 22.77
CA GLU A 185 19.64 21.03 24.08
C GLU A 185 18.64 22.13 24.42
N ARG A 186 19.00 23.40 24.16
CA ARG A 186 18.08 24.54 24.34
C ARG A 186 16.80 24.37 23.50
N VAL A 187 16.95 24.05 22.22
CA VAL A 187 15.81 23.80 21.32
C VAL A 187 15.00 22.56 21.75
N ALA A 188 15.66 21.53 22.28
CA ALA A 188 14.97 20.35 22.80
C ALA A 188 14.09 20.68 24.01
N ARG A 189 14.60 21.51 24.93
CA ARG A 189 13.85 22.03 26.09
C ARG A 189 12.66 22.88 25.66
N GLU A 190 12.87 23.83 24.75
CA GLU A 190 11.77 24.64 24.19
C GLU A 190 10.68 23.77 23.54
N HIS A 191 11.08 22.75 22.76
CA HIS A 191 10.12 21.80 22.20
C HIS A 191 9.37 21.00 23.27
N GLU A 192 10.03 20.63 24.36
CA GLU A 192 9.40 19.94 25.48
C GLU A 192 8.37 20.83 26.19
N GLU A 193 8.71 22.08 26.49
CA GLU A 193 7.78 23.06 27.05
C GLU A 193 6.56 23.27 26.14
N MET A 194 6.78 23.33 24.82
CA MET A 194 5.67 23.41 23.86
C MET A 194 4.85 22.13 23.78
N ARG A 195 5.46 20.95 23.99
CA ARG A 195 4.74 19.67 24.10
C ARG A 195 3.92 19.59 25.39
N GLN A 196 4.41 20.14 26.50
CA GLN A 196 3.67 20.19 27.77
C GLN A 196 2.36 20.98 27.62
N LYS A 197 2.37 22.05 26.82
CA LYS A 197 1.19 22.86 26.48
C LYS A 197 0.15 22.13 25.61
N TRP A 198 0.43 20.91 25.11
CA TRP A 198 -0.54 20.18 24.31
C TRP A 198 -1.65 19.59 25.19
N GLY A 199 -2.90 19.93 24.85
CA GLY A 199 -4.08 19.25 25.40
C GLY A 199 -4.14 17.76 25.02
N GLN A 200 -4.98 17.02 25.73
CA GLN A 200 -5.09 15.56 25.64
C GLN A 200 -5.24 15.03 24.21
N ARG A 201 -6.24 15.50 23.46
CA ARG A 201 -6.51 15.06 22.08
C ARG A 201 -5.32 15.22 21.14
N ARG A 202 -4.55 16.32 21.27
CA ARG A 202 -3.36 16.56 20.43
C ARG A 202 -2.24 15.59 20.79
N ARG A 203 -2.06 15.33 22.08
CA ARG A 203 -1.04 14.41 22.60
C ARG A 203 -1.29 12.99 22.10
N GLU A 204 -2.50 12.47 22.31
CA GLU A 204 -2.93 11.15 21.83
C GLU A 204 -2.73 11.00 20.32
N ALA A 205 -3.16 11.98 19.53
CA ALA A 205 -2.99 11.94 18.07
C ALA A 205 -1.51 11.93 17.62
N ARG A 206 -0.59 12.52 18.41
CA ARG A 206 0.85 12.53 18.12
C ARG A 206 1.50 11.22 18.51
N GLU A 207 1.09 10.62 19.63
CA GLU A 207 1.49 9.29 20.04
C GLU A 207 1.05 8.24 19.02
N ASP A 208 -0.19 8.28 18.55
CA ASP A 208 -0.69 7.35 17.52
C ASP A 208 0.05 7.50 16.20
N ARG A 209 0.40 8.74 15.81
CA ARG A 209 1.28 8.96 14.64
C ARG A 209 2.65 8.31 14.86
N ALA A 210 3.23 8.41 16.05
CA ALA A 210 4.51 7.77 16.37
C ALA A 210 4.39 6.24 16.32
N ARG A 211 3.33 5.66 16.91
CA ARG A 211 3.03 4.22 16.84
C ARG A 211 2.91 3.74 15.40
N ARG A 212 2.16 4.45 14.55
CA ARG A 212 2.03 4.13 13.12
C ARG A 212 3.37 4.18 12.40
N LYS A 213 4.20 5.20 12.66
CA LYS A 213 5.54 5.30 12.06
C LYS A 213 6.45 4.14 12.47
N VAL A 214 6.37 3.70 13.73
CA VAL A 214 7.11 2.52 14.20
C VAL A 214 6.60 1.25 13.53
N LEU A 215 5.28 1.09 13.42
CA LEU A 215 4.64 -0.06 12.78
C LEU A 215 5.08 -0.21 11.31
N TRP A 216 5.19 0.90 10.58
CA TRP A 216 5.64 0.90 9.18
C TRP A 216 7.02 0.24 8.96
N GLY A 217 7.89 0.21 9.98
CA GLY A 217 9.21 -0.42 9.89
C GLY A 217 9.26 -1.85 10.43
N ARG A 218 8.17 -2.39 10.98
CA ARG A 218 8.10 -3.74 11.57
C ARG A 218 7.49 -4.77 10.63
N ASP A 219 6.41 -4.39 9.94
CA ASP A 219 5.60 -5.30 9.11
C ASP A 219 5.97 -5.23 7.62
N ALA A 220 7.20 -4.81 7.30
CA ALA A 220 7.73 -4.71 5.94
C ALA A 220 8.57 -5.94 5.57
#